data_AF-A0A9E3K192-F1
#
_entry.id   AF-A0A9E3K192-F1
#
_cell.length_a   1.000
_cell.length_b   1.000
_cell.length_c   1.000
_cell.angle_alpha   90.00
_cell.angle_beta   90.00
_cell.angle_gamma   90.00
#
_symmetry.space_group_name_H-M   'P 1'
#
loop_
_entity.id
_entity.type
_entity.pdbx_description
1 polymer ?
#
loop_
_entity_poly.entity_id
_entity_poly.type
_entity_poly.pdbx_seq_one_letter_code
_entity_poly.pdbx_strand_id
1 'polypeptide(L)'
;GARTPLHGSAHEVAPAEAAGRWLTELMRLDWKRIEPAGFAAAHIARRTGDRTRDIDEALRAQVLQRLASVGAPASWSALVRDVVELDQESRTRMFGDALPPGLKLLR
;
A
#
# COMPACT_ATOMS: atom_id res chain seq x y z
N GLY A 1 1.10 -11.18 -31.55
CA GLY A 1 2.01 -12.19 -30.99
C GLY A 1 1.90 -12.14 -29.48
N ALA A 2 1.55 -13.27 -28.86
CA ALA A 2 1.47 -13.40 -27.41
C ALA A 2 2.83 -13.03 -26.79
N ARG A 3 2.84 -12.00 -25.92
CA ARG A 3 4.06 -11.47 -25.30
C ARG A 3 3.89 -11.14 -23.81
N THR A 4 3.13 -11.93 -23.04
CA THR A 4 3.27 -11.84 -21.57
C THR A 4 2.93 -13.17 -20.88
N PRO A 5 3.80 -13.68 -19.99
CA PRO A 5 3.54 -14.90 -19.22
C PRO A 5 2.34 -14.75 -18.29
N LEU A 6 1.58 -15.84 -18.14
CA LEU A 6 0.35 -15.91 -17.35
C LEU A 6 0.57 -16.04 -15.83
N HIS A 7 1.81 -16.04 -15.33
CA HIS A 7 2.10 -16.20 -13.90
C HIS A 7 3.39 -15.49 -13.48
N GLY A 8 3.31 -14.68 -12.42
CA GLY A 8 4.46 -14.26 -11.61
C GLY A 8 4.26 -14.79 -10.20
N SER A 9 5.12 -15.74 -9.81
CA SER A 9 5.16 -16.37 -8.49
C SER A 9 5.27 -15.36 -7.35
N ALA A 10 4.94 -15.79 -6.13
CA ALA A 10 4.96 -15.06 -4.86
C ALA A 10 6.34 -14.49 -4.40
N HIS A 11 7.22 -14.11 -5.32
CA HIS A 11 8.59 -13.64 -5.08
C HIS A 11 8.84 -12.15 -5.35
N GLU A 12 7.85 -11.36 -5.76
CA GLU A 12 8.00 -9.89 -5.94
C GLU A 12 7.54 -9.09 -4.71
N VAL A 13 7.64 -9.65 -3.51
CA VAL A 13 7.37 -8.88 -2.30
C VAL A 13 8.60 -8.02 -2.02
N ALA A 14 8.42 -6.69 -2.02
CA ALA A 14 9.49 -5.76 -1.71
C ALA A 14 10.09 -6.07 -0.32
N PRO A 15 11.43 -6.07 -0.17
CA PRO A 15 12.05 -6.30 1.14
C PRO A 15 11.69 -5.17 2.11
N ALA A 16 11.66 -5.48 3.42
CA ALA A 16 11.26 -4.55 4.48
C ALA A 16 12.06 -3.22 4.43
N GLU A 17 13.34 -3.28 4.07
CA GLU A 17 14.20 -2.11 3.91
C GLU A 17 13.74 -1.18 2.77
N ALA A 18 13.32 -1.73 1.63
CA ALA A 18 12.79 -0.94 0.53
C ALA A 18 11.45 -0.29 0.92
N ALA A 19 10.57 -1.06 1.56
CA ALA A 19 9.29 -0.56 2.07
C ALA A 19 9.49 0.58 3.09
N GLY A 20 10.45 0.45 4.01
CA GLY A 20 10.80 1.48 4.98
C GLY A 20 11.29 2.78 4.34
N ARG A 21 12.15 2.68 3.32
CA ARG A 21 12.62 3.85 2.55
C ARG A 21 11.47 4.57 1.84
N TRP A 22 10.58 3.84 1.16
CA TRP A 22 9.43 4.45 0.49
C TRP A 22 8.46 5.10 1.48
N LEU A 23 8.21 4.45 2.62
CA LEU A 23 7.37 5.02 3.67
C LEU A 23 7.98 6.30 4.23
N THR A 24 9.31 6.36 4.39
CA THR A 24 9.99 7.57 4.86
C THR A 24 9.75 8.74 3.92
N GLU A 25 9.83 8.53 2.61
CA GLU A 25 9.52 9.57 1.62
C GLU A 25 8.03 9.93 1.59
N LEU A 26 7.14 8.94 1.71
CA LEU A 26 5.70 9.19 1.80
C LEU A 26 5.34 10.02 3.04
N MET A 27 5.99 9.78 4.18
CA MET A 27 5.75 10.52 5.43
C MET A 27 6.14 12.00 5.34
N ARG A 28 6.97 12.38 4.36
CA ARG A 28 7.33 13.79 4.08
C ARG A 28 6.24 14.54 3.31
N LEU A 29 5.29 13.82 2.73
CA LEU A 29 4.20 14.41 1.98
C LEU A 29 3.12 14.99 2.90
N ASP A 30 2.42 16.00 2.40
CA ASP A 30 1.19 16.49 3.02
C ASP A 30 0.01 15.62 2.59
N TRP A 31 -0.35 14.66 3.44
CA TRP A 31 -1.41 13.68 3.16
C TRP A 31 -2.81 14.29 3.15
N LYS A 32 -2.97 15.52 3.66
CA LYS A 32 -4.24 16.26 3.51
C LYS A 32 -4.40 16.84 2.10
N ARG A 33 -3.29 17.10 1.42
CA ARG A 33 -3.26 17.64 0.05
C ARG A 33 -3.07 16.57 -1.01
N ILE A 34 -2.32 15.51 -0.68
CA ILE A 34 -2.04 14.39 -1.56
C ILE A 34 -2.82 13.19 -1.03
N GLU A 35 -4.09 13.14 -1.37
CA GLU A 35 -5.02 12.07 -0.96
C GLU A 35 -4.47 10.66 -1.20
N PRO A 36 -3.78 10.36 -2.34
CA PRO A 36 -3.22 9.02 -2.57
C PRO A 36 -2.07 8.63 -1.64
N ALA A 37 -1.42 9.58 -0.95
CA ALA A 37 -0.24 9.29 -0.13
C ALA A 37 -0.58 8.44 1.09
N GLY A 38 -1.71 8.71 1.75
CA GLY A 38 -2.17 7.92 2.90
C GLY A 38 -2.57 6.50 2.51
N PHE A 39 -3.20 6.34 1.35
CA PHE A 39 -3.55 5.04 0.78
C PHE A 39 -2.28 4.23 0.47
N ALA A 40 -1.34 4.80 -0.28
CA ALA A 40 -0.08 4.14 -0.61
C ALA A 40 0.71 3.74 0.64
N ALA A 41 0.78 4.63 1.63
CA ALA A 41 1.47 4.35 2.88
C ALA A 41 0.81 3.21 3.67
N ALA A 42 -0.53 3.17 3.75
CA ALA A 42 -1.24 2.07 4.42
C ALA A 42 -0.99 0.72 3.74
N HIS A 43 -0.95 0.70 2.40
CA HIS A 43 -0.69 -0.52 1.64
C HIS A 43 0.76 -1.00 1.72
N ILE A 44 1.73 -0.10 1.73
CA ILE A 44 3.15 -0.44 1.90
C ILE A 44 3.45 -0.87 3.34
N ALA A 45 2.82 -0.23 4.34
CA ALA A 45 2.99 -0.56 5.76
C ALA A 45 2.17 -1.77 6.24
N ARG A 46 1.41 -2.41 5.34
CA ARG A 46 0.52 -3.53 5.67
C ARG A 46 1.27 -4.63 6.39
N ARG A 47 0.68 -5.16 7.46
CA ARG A 47 1.27 -6.27 8.21
C ARG A 47 1.11 -7.56 7.43
N THR A 48 2.22 -8.28 7.24
CA THR A 48 2.27 -9.53 6.49
C THR A 48 2.35 -10.76 7.39
N GLY A 49 2.72 -10.59 8.68
CA GLY A 49 2.90 -11.68 9.63
C GLY A 49 4.26 -12.36 9.55
N ASP A 50 5.10 -11.97 8.58
CA ASP A 50 6.49 -12.38 8.47
C ASP A 50 7.42 -11.26 8.95
N ARG A 51 8.10 -11.49 10.07
CA ARG A 51 9.02 -10.51 10.69
C ARG A 51 10.16 -10.08 9.78
N THR A 52 10.55 -10.88 8.79
CA THR A 52 11.63 -10.53 7.85
C THR A 52 11.16 -9.57 6.75
N ARG A 53 9.83 -9.47 6.55
CA ARG A 53 9.19 -8.64 5.53
C ARG A 53 8.42 -7.46 6.13
N ASP A 54 8.03 -7.55 7.39
CA ASP A 54 7.35 -6.49 8.10
C ASP A 54 8.30 -5.31 8.39
N ILE A 55 7.76 -4.10 8.23
CA ILE A 55 8.43 -2.86 8.63
C ILE A 55 8.63 -2.80 10.14
N ASP A 56 9.62 -2.00 10.56
CA ASP A 56 9.89 -1.73 11.97
C ASP A 56 8.65 -1.18 12.71
N GLU A 57 8.48 -1.58 13.96
CA GLU A 57 7.29 -1.24 14.75
C GLU A 57 7.22 0.27 15.05
N ALA A 58 8.34 0.97 15.20
CA ALA A 58 8.35 2.42 15.38
C ALA A 58 7.88 3.15 14.12
N LEU A 59 8.22 2.63 12.93
CA LEU A 59 7.73 3.17 11.67
C LEU A 59 6.23 2.88 11.48
N ARG A 60 5.78 1.68 11.88
CA ARG A 60 4.36 1.31 11.88
C ARG A 60 3.52 2.25 12.74
N ALA A 61 3.98 2.54 13.96
CA ALA A 61 3.30 3.45 14.87
C ALA A 61 3.17 4.86 14.26
N GLN A 62 4.21 5.36 13.60
CA GLN A 62 4.18 6.67 12.91
C GLN A 62 3.15 6.70 11.77
N VAL A 63 3.07 5.65 10.96
CA VAL A 63 2.07 5.54 9.89
C VAL A 63 0.65 5.55 10.46
N LEU A 64 0.40 4.79 11.53
CA LEU A 64 -0.91 4.76 12.19
C LEU A 64 -1.30 6.12 12.78
N GLN A 65 -0.37 6.79 13.45
CA GLN A 65 -0.59 8.14 13.97
C GLN A 65 -0.92 9.13 12.84
N ARG A 66 -0.21 9.03 11.71
CA ARG A 66 -0.43 9.88 10.56
C ARG A 66 -1.80 9.63 9.92
N LEU A 67 -2.18 8.36 9.72
CA LEU A 67 -3.50 7.96 9.24
C LEU A 67 -4.63 8.52 10.13
N ALA A 68 -4.48 8.41 11.45
CA ALA A 68 -5.43 8.98 12.40
C ALA A 68 -5.50 10.51 12.29
N SER A 69 -4.36 11.18 12.16
CA SER A 69 -4.29 12.66 12.08
C SER A 69 -4.96 13.26 10.85
N VAL A 70 -5.07 12.49 9.76
CA VAL A 70 -5.74 12.91 8.52
C VAL A 70 -7.17 12.41 8.42
N GLY A 71 -7.66 11.67 9.44
CA GLY A 71 -9.01 11.08 9.41
C GLY A 71 -9.16 10.00 8.34
N ALA A 72 -8.10 9.23 8.07
CA ALA A 72 -8.15 8.16 7.08
C ALA A 72 -9.18 7.07 7.47
N PRO A 73 -9.75 6.35 6.48
CA PRO A 73 -10.66 5.24 6.76
C PRO A 73 -10.09 4.21 7.75
N ALA A 74 -10.92 3.72 8.66
CA ALA A 74 -10.51 2.73 9.67
C ALA A 74 -9.95 1.44 9.05
N SER A 75 -10.42 1.08 7.85
CA SER A 75 -9.92 -0.06 7.07
C SER A 75 -8.42 0.08 6.74
N TRP A 76 -7.92 1.29 6.51
CA TRP A 76 -6.49 1.51 6.22
C TRP A 76 -5.64 1.28 7.46
N SER A 77 -6.11 1.72 8.62
CA SER A 77 -5.43 1.45 9.90
C SER A 77 -5.47 -0.04 10.26
N ALA A 78 -6.54 -0.76 9.89
CA ALA A 78 -6.62 -2.20 10.06
C ALA A 78 -5.57 -2.95 9.23
N LEU A 79 -5.35 -2.56 7.96
CA LEU A 79 -4.28 -3.12 7.13
C LEU A 79 -2.90 -3.01 7.78
N VAL A 80 -2.63 -1.91 8.47
CA VAL A 80 -1.32 -1.65 9.09
C VAL A 80 -1.16 -2.35 10.46
N ARG A 81 -2.24 -2.53 11.22
CA ARG A 81 -2.20 -3.20 12.55
C ARG A 81 -2.27 -4.72 12.46
N ASP A 82 -3.15 -5.22 11.62
CA ASP A 82 -3.57 -6.61 11.60
C ASP A 82 -3.03 -7.31 10.36
N VAL A 83 -2.72 -8.60 10.48
CA VAL A 83 -2.44 -9.43 9.32
C VAL A 83 -3.79 -9.69 8.64
N VAL A 84 -4.12 -8.84 7.67
CA VAL A 84 -5.30 -9.03 6.85
C VAL A 84 -4.91 -9.92 5.67
N GLU A 85 -5.45 -11.15 5.64
CA GLU A 85 -5.43 -11.95 4.42
C GLU A 85 -6.18 -11.15 3.34
N LEU A 86 -5.44 -10.67 2.34
CA LEU A 86 -6.04 -10.19 1.11
C LEU A 86 -6.57 -11.44 0.42
N ASP A 87 -7.78 -11.84 0.77
CA ASP A 87 -8.47 -12.84 -0.01
C ASP A 87 -8.50 -12.36 -1.46
N GLN A 88 -8.33 -13.29 -2.39
CA GLN A 88 -7.95 -13.06 -3.78
C GLN A 88 -8.92 -12.10 -4.52
N GLU A 89 -10.13 -11.90 -3.99
CA GLU A 89 -11.11 -10.89 -4.42
C GLU A 89 -10.63 -9.44 -4.32
N SER A 90 -9.77 -9.10 -3.36
CA SER A 90 -9.32 -7.71 -3.17
C SER A 90 -8.40 -7.23 -4.30
N ARG A 91 -7.78 -8.14 -5.08
CA ARG A 91 -7.02 -7.79 -6.29
C ARG A 91 -7.92 -7.11 -7.34
N THR A 92 -9.18 -7.51 -7.43
CA THR A 92 -10.13 -6.93 -8.41
C THR A 92 -10.52 -5.50 -8.02
N ARG A 93 -10.49 -5.15 -6.73
CA ARG A 93 -10.80 -3.79 -6.24
C ARG A 93 -9.62 -2.82 -6.30
N MET A 94 -8.38 -3.30 -6.20
CA MET A 94 -7.20 -2.43 -6.39
C MET A 94 -6.95 -2.07 -7.86
N PHE A 95 -7.58 -2.80 -8.80
CA PHE A 95 -7.52 -2.52 -10.25
C PHE A 95 -8.87 -2.12 -10.87
N GLY A 96 -9.98 -2.15 -10.12
CA GLY A 96 -11.32 -1.82 -10.58
C GLY A 96 -11.85 -0.56 -9.91
N ASP A 97 -12.11 0.47 -10.72
CA ASP A 97 -12.72 1.78 -10.39
C ASP A 97 -11.88 2.81 -9.64
N ALA A 98 -10.87 3.35 -10.34
CA ALA A 98 -10.81 4.77 -10.67
C ALA A 98 -9.56 5.05 -11.51
N LEU A 99 -9.71 5.08 -12.84
CA LEU A 99 -8.83 5.94 -13.63
C LEU A 99 -9.10 7.38 -13.15
N PRO A 100 -8.09 8.14 -12.68
CA PRO A 100 -8.28 9.58 -12.52
C PRO A 100 -8.69 10.15 -13.90
N PRO A 101 -9.68 11.07 -13.97
CA PRO A 101 -10.16 11.62 -15.23
C PRO A 101 -9.00 12.34 -15.93
N GLY A 102 -8.35 11.67 -16.88
CA GLY A 102 -7.18 12.20 -17.57
C GLY A 102 -6.36 11.19 -18.37
N LEU A 103 -6.39 9.89 -18.05
CA LEU A 103 -5.65 8.90 -18.84
C LEU A 103 -6.52 8.32 -19.98
N LYS A 104 -6.46 8.92 -21.17
CA LYS A 104 -6.91 8.25 -22.39
C LYS A 104 -5.76 7.40 -22.94
N LEU A 105 -5.92 6.08 -22.97
CA LEU A 105 -5.14 5.22 -23.85
C LEU A 105 -5.59 5.51 -25.29
N LEU A 106 -4.81 6.32 -26.01
CA LEU A 106 -4.96 6.46 -27.45
C LEU A 106 -4.52 5.13 -28.09
N ARG A 107 -5.38 4.66 -29.00
CA ARG A 107 -5.28 3.40 -29.72
C ARG A 107 -4.21 3.43 -30.79
#